data_AF-A0A9P7JS96-F1
#
_entry.id   AF-A0A9P7JS96-F1
#
_cell.length_a   1.000
_cell.length_b   1.000
_cell.length_c   1.000
_cell.angle_alpha   90.00
_cell.angle_beta   90.00
_cell.angle_gamma   90.00
#
_symmetry.space_group_name_H-M   'P 1'
#
loop_
_entity.id
_entity.type
_entity.pdbx_description
1 polymer ?
#
loop_
_entity_poly.entity_id
_entity_poly.type
_entity_poly.pdbx_seq_one_letter_code
_entity_poly.pdbx_strand_id
1 'polypeptide(L)'
;MWCRQLLPLLALLSPALAGVQELWWNVTYVENANPDGLFERRVVGVNGTWPPPPIEVNNTDSLLVHVTNSIDTLATLHHHGMFFNSTSWMDGAIGVAQCGIPMGQTFDYVVPINTSGQVGTYWAHGHANGIYVDGLRTPLLLHSANETYGADYDAEFTIMLSDWYHQEHTVLMESFISIANPGGAEPIPDAALIYFSQNGSYLPPISGSHPSPVTSAVGFNENSTLPFEPGKTYRLRIINMGAFAGFYFWIDGHEMQIIEVDGTDTLPQPADVLSLAVAQRYSVLVTARNDTSSNWAIHANMDTSMFDKVPSTLNPNITSTITYSASANTTNLTTISSYTLVNDTSLVPFAALPAPNPTDTLDLVFNFATMNDGTNHGYINDLVYNSPVVPAIISALTLGDNATSQVAYGPYSFVYNYGDVIDLVVMNADKGKHPFHLHGYKMQIVNTATDYTSDDPSLNPPLVEGQANPMRRDTVTIPGGGHIEWHLDSGLAVQFITAPLQIQEQAQGRVPSFLYDQCTALGIPASGNAAGYASPTDLSGLPLGPWFQKLGWLTKGILAMAGCVLTAVLGILTVVWYSAMGGTITEEEIEEAVLKRIEEKERKGKFFGLIKKKT
;
A
#
# COMPACT_ATOMS: atom_id res chain seq x y z
N MET A 1 -13.11 -76.28 -16.87
CA MET A 1 -13.90 -75.04 -16.66
C MET A 1 -13.11 -74.14 -15.73
N TRP A 2 -13.03 -72.84 -16.01
CA TRP A 2 -12.18 -71.91 -15.26
C TRP A 2 -12.89 -71.41 -14.00
N CYS A 3 -12.18 -71.38 -12.87
CA CYS A 3 -12.58 -70.62 -11.70
C CYS A 3 -11.67 -69.39 -11.62
N ARG A 4 -12.20 -68.20 -11.92
CA ARG A 4 -11.43 -66.95 -11.87
C ARG A 4 -11.30 -66.45 -10.44
N GLN A 5 -10.08 -66.05 -10.08
CA GLN A 5 -9.78 -65.40 -8.81
C GLN A 5 -10.37 -63.98 -8.78
N LEU A 6 -10.92 -63.59 -7.64
CA LEU A 6 -11.19 -62.20 -7.27
C LEU A 6 -10.24 -61.86 -6.11
N LEU A 7 -9.21 -61.06 -6.40
CA LEU A 7 -8.49 -60.32 -5.34
C LEU A 7 -9.29 -59.05 -5.02
N PRO A 8 -9.55 -58.73 -3.75
CA PRO A 8 -9.97 -57.39 -3.37
C PRO A 8 -8.76 -56.47 -3.44
N LEU A 9 -8.82 -55.45 -4.31
CA LEU A 9 -7.85 -54.37 -4.35
C LEU A 9 -8.10 -53.45 -3.15
N LEU A 10 -7.50 -53.74 -1.98
CA LEU A 10 -7.42 -52.75 -0.91
C LEU A 10 -6.47 -51.64 -1.39
N ALA A 11 -7.05 -50.53 -1.87
CA ALA A 11 -6.30 -49.30 -2.04
C ALA A 11 -5.79 -48.85 -0.68
N LEU A 12 -4.47 -48.66 -0.57
CA LEU A 12 -3.84 -47.98 0.57
C LEU A 12 -4.23 -46.51 0.50
N LEU A 13 -5.37 -46.17 1.08
CA LEU A 13 -5.70 -44.80 1.48
C LEU A 13 -4.76 -44.44 2.64
N SER A 14 -3.57 -43.94 2.31
CA SER A 14 -2.77 -43.15 3.24
C SER A 14 -3.63 -41.95 3.64
N PRO A 15 -3.99 -41.76 4.92
CA PRO A 15 -4.63 -40.53 5.33
C PRO A 15 -3.63 -39.39 5.10
N ALA A 16 -4.05 -38.36 4.37
CA ALA A 16 -3.36 -37.09 4.38
C ALA A 16 -3.47 -36.53 5.81
N LEU A 17 -2.39 -36.68 6.58
CA LEU A 17 -2.28 -36.04 7.89
C LEU A 17 -2.08 -34.54 7.61
N ALA A 18 -3.05 -33.73 8.01
CA ALA A 18 -2.90 -32.27 8.01
C ALA A 18 -1.68 -31.89 8.85
N GLY A 19 -0.68 -31.31 8.21
CA GLY A 19 0.55 -30.86 8.84
C GLY A 19 0.38 -29.51 9.53
N VAL A 20 1.41 -29.15 10.30
CA VAL A 20 1.65 -27.76 10.72
C VAL A 20 3.01 -27.38 10.17
N GLN A 21 3.06 -26.35 9.34
CA GLN A 21 4.29 -25.71 8.91
C GLN A 21 4.60 -24.59 9.89
N GLU A 22 5.70 -24.73 10.62
CA GLU A 22 6.08 -23.86 11.73
C GLU A 22 7.30 -23.01 11.34
N LEU A 23 7.17 -21.69 11.47
CA LEU A 23 8.20 -20.70 11.12
C LEU A 23 8.57 -19.86 12.33
N TRP A 24 9.88 -19.64 12.53
CA TRP A 24 10.42 -18.80 13.60
C TRP A 24 11.04 -17.54 12.98
N TRP A 25 10.36 -16.41 13.14
CA TRP A 25 10.70 -15.14 12.50
C TRP A 25 11.01 -14.08 13.56
N ASN A 26 12.29 -13.75 13.71
CA ASN A 26 12.70 -12.59 14.47
C ASN A 26 12.78 -11.37 13.53
N VAL A 27 11.84 -10.42 13.65
CA VAL A 27 11.82 -9.17 12.89
C VAL A 27 12.98 -8.28 13.34
N THR A 28 13.88 -7.96 12.42
CA THR A 28 15.17 -7.31 12.72
C THR A 28 15.52 -6.28 11.66
N TYR A 29 16.19 -5.20 12.06
CA TYR A 29 16.87 -4.33 11.10
C TYR A 29 18.02 -5.08 10.42
N VAL A 30 18.19 -4.82 9.12
CA VAL A 30 19.32 -5.24 8.30
C VAL A 30 19.91 -3.99 7.67
N GLU A 31 21.16 -3.70 7.97
CA GLU A 31 21.87 -2.50 7.50
C GLU A 31 22.43 -2.69 6.08
N ASN A 32 22.58 -1.59 5.33
CA ASN A 32 23.25 -1.53 4.02
C ASN A 32 22.66 -2.45 2.92
N ALA A 33 21.34 -2.67 2.96
CA ALA A 33 20.64 -3.30 1.84
C ALA A 33 20.63 -2.34 0.64
N ASN A 34 21.02 -2.86 -0.52
CA ASN A 34 21.13 -2.12 -1.76
C ASN A 34 20.68 -3.03 -2.92
N PRO A 35 19.37 -3.13 -3.19
CA PRO A 35 18.81 -4.02 -4.21
C PRO A 35 18.82 -3.41 -5.62
N ASP A 36 18.86 -2.08 -5.74
CA ASP A 36 18.89 -1.36 -7.02
C ASP A 36 20.32 -1.01 -7.50
N GLY A 37 21.33 -1.22 -6.64
CA GLY A 37 22.73 -0.89 -6.92
C GLY A 37 23.07 0.59 -6.74
N LEU A 38 22.12 1.43 -6.29
CA LEU A 38 22.26 2.89 -6.25
C LEU A 38 22.47 3.44 -4.84
N PHE A 39 21.79 2.87 -3.83
CA PHE A 39 21.82 3.41 -2.47
C PHE A 39 21.73 2.32 -1.40
N GLU A 40 22.60 2.41 -0.39
CA GLU A 40 22.56 1.54 0.80
C GLU A 40 21.63 2.15 1.85
N ARG A 41 20.53 1.45 2.19
CA ARG A 41 19.67 1.81 3.31
C ARG A 41 19.49 0.68 4.31
N ARG A 42 19.01 1.03 5.50
CA ARG A 42 18.50 0.09 6.51
C ARG A 42 17.13 -0.41 6.06
N VAL A 43 16.85 -1.69 6.33
CA VAL A 43 15.58 -2.35 5.98
C VAL A 43 15.08 -3.21 7.13
N VAL A 44 13.79 -3.51 7.15
CA VAL A 44 13.18 -4.48 8.05
C VAL A 44 13.18 -5.85 7.37
N GLY A 45 13.95 -6.79 7.95
CA GLY A 45 14.03 -8.18 7.50
C GLY A 45 13.65 -9.15 8.60
N VAL A 46 13.93 -10.44 8.38
CA VAL A 46 13.76 -11.48 9.41
C VAL A 46 15.05 -12.26 9.61
N ASN A 47 15.32 -12.64 10.86
CA ASN A 47 16.47 -13.43 11.28
C ASN A 47 17.83 -12.83 10.84
N GLY A 48 17.92 -11.50 10.77
CA GLY A 48 19.11 -10.77 10.30
C GLY A 48 19.33 -10.79 8.78
N THR A 49 18.32 -11.19 8.00
CA THR A 49 18.39 -11.33 6.53
C THR A 49 17.24 -10.60 5.84
N TRP A 50 17.50 -10.11 4.62
CA TRP A 50 16.51 -9.47 3.76
C TRP A 50 16.76 -9.84 2.29
N PRO A 51 15.71 -10.08 1.46
CA PRO A 51 14.28 -10.09 1.82
C PRO A 51 13.89 -11.27 2.74
N PRO A 52 12.77 -11.18 3.48
CA PRO A 52 12.24 -12.31 4.24
C PRO A 52 11.97 -13.53 3.33
N PRO A 53 12.24 -14.78 3.74
CA PRO A 53 12.11 -15.94 2.85
C PRO A 53 10.70 -16.13 2.27
N PRO A 54 10.55 -16.64 1.04
CA PRO A 54 9.27 -17.10 0.49
C PRO A 54 8.58 -18.12 1.40
N ILE A 55 7.26 -18.04 1.52
CA ILE A 55 6.46 -19.06 2.19
C ILE A 55 5.71 -19.88 1.14
N GLU A 56 5.91 -21.19 1.15
CA GLU A 56 5.15 -22.15 0.34
C GLU A 56 4.54 -23.20 1.29
N VAL A 57 3.22 -23.42 1.22
CA VAL A 57 2.45 -24.29 2.12
C VAL A 57 1.45 -25.11 1.31
N ASN A 58 1.15 -26.35 1.72
CA ASN A 58 0.02 -27.08 1.12
C ASN A 58 -1.31 -26.61 1.72
N ASN A 59 -2.37 -26.57 0.93
CA ASN A 59 -3.73 -26.25 1.35
C ASN A 59 -4.37 -27.26 2.35
N THR A 60 -3.64 -28.31 2.72
CA THR A 60 -4.02 -29.30 3.74
C THR A 60 -3.36 -29.05 5.10
N ASP A 61 -2.39 -28.13 5.16
CA ASP A 61 -1.58 -27.86 6.34
C ASP A 61 -1.99 -26.50 6.98
N SER A 62 -1.74 -26.32 8.28
CA SER A 62 -1.81 -25.00 8.92
C SER A 62 -0.44 -24.33 8.89
N LEU A 63 -0.39 -23.01 8.75
CA LEU A 63 0.84 -22.23 8.93
C LEU A 63 0.84 -21.60 10.32
N LEU A 64 1.92 -21.81 11.07
CA LEU A 64 2.19 -21.19 12.37
C LEU A 64 3.45 -20.33 12.24
N VAL A 65 3.34 -19.02 12.50
CA VAL A 65 4.48 -18.09 12.44
C VAL A 65 4.69 -17.45 13.81
N HIS A 66 5.80 -17.80 14.47
CA HIS A 66 6.27 -17.18 15.70
C HIS A 66 6.99 -15.88 15.37
N VAL A 67 6.27 -14.76 15.40
CA VAL A 67 6.80 -13.43 15.07
C VAL A 67 7.31 -12.76 16.33
N THR A 68 8.63 -12.71 16.48
CA THR A 68 9.32 -11.98 17.56
C THR A 68 9.74 -10.61 17.05
N ASN A 69 9.41 -9.54 17.78
CA ASN A 69 9.80 -8.19 17.41
C ASN A 69 11.15 -7.81 18.06
N SER A 70 12.20 -7.57 17.27
CA SER A 70 13.50 -7.03 17.74
C SER A 70 13.83 -5.63 17.19
N ILE A 71 12.88 -4.94 16.56
CA ILE A 71 13.01 -3.52 16.16
C ILE A 71 12.39 -2.58 17.21
N ASP A 72 12.71 -1.29 17.16
CA ASP A 72 12.32 -0.29 18.16
C ASP A 72 10.96 0.38 17.86
N THR A 73 10.24 -0.10 16.84
CA THR A 73 8.84 0.23 16.51
C THR A 73 7.93 -1.00 16.68
N LEU A 74 6.61 -0.81 16.58
CA LEU A 74 5.65 -1.91 16.60
C LEU A 74 5.76 -2.76 15.34
N ALA A 75 5.57 -4.07 15.50
CA ALA A 75 5.48 -5.00 14.38
C ALA A 75 4.14 -5.74 14.41
N THR A 76 3.63 -6.06 13.22
CA THR A 76 2.56 -7.05 12.99
C THR A 76 2.89 -7.82 11.72
N LEU A 77 2.16 -8.92 11.44
CA LEU A 77 2.24 -9.66 10.19
C LEU A 77 0.83 -9.93 9.66
N HIS A 78 0.47 -9.31 8.54
CA HIS A 78 -0.74 -9.61 7.79
C HIS A 78 -0.46 -10.65 6.70
N HIS A 79 -1.44 -11.51 6.44
CA HIS A 79 -1.39 -12.51 5.39
C HIS A 79 -2.45 -12.14 4.33
N HIS A 80 -2.03 -11.35 3.35
CA HIS A 80 -2.89 -10.68 2.38
C HIS A 80 -3.84 -11.64 1.68
N GLY A 81 -5.14 -11.34 1.73
CA GLY A 81 -6.18 -12.12 1.07
C GLY A 81 -6.58 -13.42 1.79
N MET A 82 -5.99 -13.73 2.96
CA MET A 82 -6.45 -14.85 3.79
C MET A 82 -7.74 -14.50 4.54
N PHE A 83 -8.68 -15.45 4.62
CA PHE A 83 -10.02 -15.15 5.15
C PHE A 83 -10.11 -15.00 6.67
N PHE A 84 -9.17 -15.58 7.44
CA PHE A 84 -9.20 -15.62 8.91
C PHE A 84 -10.58 -15.92 9.53
N ASN A 85 -11.36 -16.79 8.87
CA ASN A 85 -12.70 -17.16 9.30
C ASN A 85 -12.66 -17.66 10.76
N SER A 86 -13.55 -17.14 11.61
CA SER A 86 -13.62 -17.44 13.04
C SER A 86 -12.34 -17.15 13.86
N THR A 87 -11.37 -16.42 13.29
CA THR A 87 -10.01 -16.21 13.84
C THR A 87 -9.44 -14.82 13.51
N SER A 88 -10.29 -13.81 13.33
CA SER A 88 -9.90 -12.46 12.86
C SER A 88 -8.87 -11.70 13.71
N TRP A 89 -8.65 -12.11 14.97
CA TRP A 89 -7.53 -11.62 15.79
C TRP A 89 -6.14 -12.09 15.31
N MET A 90 -6.07 -13.00 14.33
CA MET A 90 -4.84 -13.43 13.65
C MET A 90 -4.58 -12.65 12.34
N ASP A 91 -5.44 -11.70 11.96
CA ASP A 91 -5.36 -11.03 10.66
C ASP A 91 -4.12 -10.14 10.51
N GLY A 92 -3.60 -9.52 11.57
CA GLY A 92 -2.39 -8.69 11.50
C GLY A 92 -2.61 -7.18 11.41
N ALA A 93 -3.80 -6.71 11.01
CA ALA A 93 -4.11 -5.28 10.93
C ALA A 93 -4.04 -4.59 12.31
N ILE A 94 -3.11 -3.64 12.48
CA ILE A 94 -2.99 -2.85 13.71
C ILE A 94 -4.24 -1.96 13.92
N GLY A 95 -4.70 -1.79 15.16
CA GLY A 95 -5.90 -1.01 15.46
C GLY A 95 -7.23 -1.69 15.08
N VAL A 96 -7.20 -2.81 14.35
CA VAL A 96 -8.39 -3.60 13.99
C VAL A 96 -8.31 -4.99 14.63
N ALA A 97 -7.31 -5.78 14.27
CA ALA A 97 -7.11 -7.15 14.72
C ALA A 97 -6.20 -7.28 15.96
N GLN A 98 -5.33 -6.28 16.21
CA GLN A 98 -4.40 -6.30 17.36
C GLN A 98 -3.86 -4.91 17.71
N CYS A 99 -3.24 -4.78 18.90
CA CYS A 99 -2.55 -3.54 19.28
C CYS A 99 -1.12 -3.41 18.70
N GLY A 100 -0.54 -4.50 18.20
CA GLY A 100 0.84 -4.54 17.71
C GLY A 100 1.80 -5.22 18.70
N ILE A 101 2.79 -5.93 18.17
CA ILE A 101 3.77 -6.69 18.96
C ILE A 101 4.84 -5.72 19.50
N PRO A 102 4.99 -5.56 20.83
CA PRO A 102 6.02 -4.70 21.41
C PRO A 102 7.44 -5.27 21.22
N MET A 103 8.45 -4.40 21.25
CA MET A 103 9.86 -4.81 21.21
C MET A 103 10.17 -5.86 22.30
N GLY A 104 10.86 -6.93 21.91
CA GLY A 104 11.26 -8.04 22.76
C GLY A 104 10.16 -9.08 23.04
N GLN A 105 8.97 -8.94 22.44
CA GLN A 105 7.86 -9.88 22.60
C GLN A 105 7.61 -10.69 21.32
N THR A 106 6.83 -11.78 21.47
CA THR A 106 6.52 -12.74 20.40
C THR A 106 5.02 -12.95 20.31
N PHE A 107 4.46 -12.97 19.10
CA PHE A 107 3.09 -13.38 18.83
C PHE A 107 3.05 -14.52 17.82
N ASP A 108 2.17 -15.49 18.08
CA ASP A 108 2.05 -16.73 17.32
C ASP A 108 0.84 -16.62 16.37
N TYR A 109 1.11 -16.31 15.11
CA TYR A 109 0.08 -16.25 14.06
C TYR A 109 -0.27 -17.66 13.59
N VAL A 110 -1.52 -18.08 13.85
CA VAL A 110 -2.07 -19.32 13.29
C VAL A 110 -2.93 -18.99 12.08
N VAL A 111 -2.41 -19.26 10.88
CA VAL A 111 -3.11 -18.99 9.62
C VAL A 111 -3.91 -20.24 9.21
N PRO A 112 -5.25 -20.16 9.07
CA PRO A 112 -6.14 -21.32 9.01
C PRO A 112 -6.24 -21.97 7.60
N ILE A 113 -5.13 -22.10 6.89
CA ILE A 113 -5.02 -22.58 5.49
C ILE A 113 -5.80 -23.89 5.26
N ASN A 114 -5.53 -24.93 6.06
CA ASN A 114 -6.22 -26.23 6.02
C ASN A 114 -7.75 -26.21 6.21
N THR A 115 -8.33 -25.08 6.64
CA THR A 115 -9.79 -24.93 6.83
C THR A 115 -10.40 -23.81 6.00
N SER A 116 -9.60 -22.97 5.34
CA SER A 116 -10.10 -21.86 4.51
C SER A 116 -10.55 -22.33 3.12
N GLY A 117 -10.03 -23.46 2.64
CA GLY A 117 -10.23 -23.93 1.26
C GLY A 117 -9.52 -23.07 0.21
N GLN A 118 -8.63 -22.17 0.65
CA GLN A 118 -7.88 -21.28 -0.23
C GLN A 118 -6.70 -22.01 -0.88
N VAL A 119 -6.44 -21.68 -2.14
CA VAL A 119 -5.32 -22.12 -2.96
C VAL A 119 -4.80 -20.91 -3.75
N GLY A 120 -3.61 -21.01 -4.30
CA GLY A 120 -3.09 -20.00 -5.22
C GLY A 120 -2.10 -19.00 -4.61
N THR A 121 -2.07 -17.79 -5.18
CA THR A 121 -1.02 -16.79 -4.94
C THR A 121 -1.44 -15.67 -3.98
N TYR A 122 -0.76 -15.61 -2.84
CA TYR A 122 -0.92 -14.60 -1.79
C TYR A 122 0.46 -14.02 -1.41
N TRP A 123 0.48 -13.14 -0.42
CA TRP A 123 1.71 -12.58 0.14
C TRP A 123 1.50 -12.24 1.62
N ALA A 124 2.57 -12.12 2.39
CA ALA A 124 2.53 -11.72 3.79
C ALA A 124 3.43 -10.49 3.99
N HIS A 125 2.97 -9.53 4.79
CA HIS A 125 3.67 -8.26 5.00
C HIS A 125 3.43 -7.65 6.37
N GLY A 126 4.31 -6.74 6.78
CA GLY A 126 4.10 -5.92 7.96
C GLY A 126 2.91 -4.98 7.78
N HIS A 127 2.04 -4.89 8.79
CA HIS A 127 0.81 -4.08 8.73
C HIS A 127 0.74 -3.07 9.89
N ALA A 128 1.90 -2.55 10.28
CA ALA A 128 2.08 -1.50 11.27
C ALA A 128 3.15 -0.53 10.76
N ASN A 129 2.88 0.78 10.84
CA ASN A 129 3.84 1.86 10.64
C ASN A 129 4.71 1.71 9.38
N GLY A 130 4.16 1.27 8.25
CA GLY A 130 4.91 1.19 6.99
C GLY A 130 6.06 0.19 6.91
N ILE A 131 6.25 -0.69 7.90
CA ILE A 131 7.45 -1.56 7.97
C ILE A 131 7.59 -2.53 6.79
N TYR A 132 6.54 -2.75 5.97
CA TYR A 132 6.66 -3.50 4.72
C TYR A 132 7.28 -2.69 3.58
N VAL A 133 7.05 -1.37 3.53
CA VAL A 133 7.72 -0.43 2.62
C VAL A 133 9.22 -0.42 2.93
N ASP A 134 9.56 -0.54 4.21
CA ASP A 134 10.93 -0.71 4.69
C ASP A 134 11.46 -2.14 4.61
N GLY A 135 10.66 -3.12 4.15
CA GLY A 135 11.17 -4.40 3.67
C GLY A 135 10.48 -5.66 4.18
N LEU A 136 9.61 -5.59 5.19
CA LEU A 136 8.94 -6.76 5.77
C LEU A 136 7.78 -7.24 4.87
N ARG A 137 8.11 -7.94 3.77
CA ARG A 137 7.16 -8.49 2.79
C ARG A 137 7.72 -9.73 2.09
N THR A 138 6.88 -10.71 1.78
CA THR A 138 7.27 -11.94 1.07
C THR A 138 6.08 -12.62 0.38
N PRO A 139 6.25 -13.36 -0.74
CA PRO A 139 5.21 -14.24 -1.28
C PRO A 139 4.74 -15.33 -0.29
N LEU A 140 3.46 -15.67 -0.38
CA LEU A 140 2.81 -16.79 0.30
C LEU A 140 2.05 -17.62 -0.74
N LEU A 141 2.54 -18.82 -1.04
CA LEU A 141 1.94 -19.72 -2.03
C LEU A 141 1.20 -20.86 -1.34
N LEU A 142 -0.04 -21.11 -1.76
CA LEU A 142 -0.88 -22.19 -1.27
C LEU A 142 -1.07 -23.25 -2.35
N HIS A 143 -0.26 -24.30 -2.30
CA HIS A 143 -0.29 -25.40 -3.27
C HIS A 143 -1.43 -26.38 -2.97
N SER A 144 -1.93 -27.05 -4.00
CA SER A 144 -2.95 -28.11 -3.88
C SER A 144 -2.52 -29.36 -4.62
N ALA A 145 -2.77 -30.53 -4.05
CA ALA A 145 -2.60 -31.80 -4.77
C ALA A 145 -3.50 -31.91 -6.02
N ASN A 146 -4.55 -31.07 -6.09
CA ASN A 146 -5.45 -30.92 -7.22
C ASN A 146 -5.50 -29.42 -7.63
N GLU A 147 -4.39 -28.83 -8.09
CA GLU A 147 -4.43 -27.50 -8.72
C GLU A 147 -5.22 -27.57 -10.05
N THR A 148 -6.07 -26.58 -10.30
CA THR A 148 -6.94 -26.50 -11.50
C THR A 148 -6.16 -26.62 -12.81
N TYR A 149 -4.96 -26.03 -12.87
CA TYR A 149 -4.05 -26.02 -14.01
C TYR A 149 -2.81 -26.90 -13.82
N GLY A 150 -2.79 -27.78 -12.81
CA GLY A 150 -1.60 -28.56 -12.42
C GLY A 150 -1.09 -29.58 -13.44
N ALA A 151 -1.80 -29.78 -14.55
CA ALA A 151 -1.38 -30.61 -15.69
C ALA A 151 -0.98 -29.80 -16.94
N ASP A 152 -1.15 -28.47 -16.91
CA ASP A 152 -0.96 -27.57 -18.05
C ASP A 152 0.40 -26.83 -18.02
N TYR A 153 1.18 -26.99 -16.94
CA TYR A 153 2.53 -26.45 -16.79
C TYR A 153 3.52 -27.52 -16.27
N ASP A 154 4.79 -27.40 -16.68
CA ASP A 154 5.88 -28.30 -16.30
C ASP A 154 6.64 -27.82 -15.04
N ALA A 155 6.62 -26.51 -14.78
CA ALA A 155 7.27 -25.87 -13.64
C ALA A 155 6.65 -24.48 -13.38
N GLU A 156 6.97 -23.89 -12.23
CA GLU A 156 6.49 -22.56 -11.86
C GLU A 156 7.59 -21.65 -11.31
N PHE A 157 7.35 -20.34 -11.39
CA PHE A 157 8.16 -19.28 -10.80
C PHE A 157 7.27 -18.20 -10.20
N THR A 158 7.71 -17.58 -9.11
CA THR A 158 7.04 -16.42 -8.53
C THR A 158 7.86 -15.17 -8.79
N ILE A 159 7.19 -14.13 -9.30
CA ILE A 159 7.75 -12.85 -9.71
C ILE A 159 7.25 -11.79 -8.74
N MET A 160 8.19 -11.18 -8.02
CA MET A 160 7.90 -10.08 -7.10
C MET A 160 8.22 -8.76 -7.79
N LEU A 161 7.21 -7.91 -7.91
CA LEU A 161 7.31 -6.52 -8.36
C LEU A 161 7.15 -5.59 -7.16
N SER A 162 7.90 -4.49 -7.15
CA SER A 162 7.78 -3.46 -6.13
C SER A 162 8.40 -2.15 -6.59
N ASP A 163 7.94 -1.03 -6.05
CA ASP A 163 8.73 0.19 -5.96
C ASP A 163 9.79 0.09 -4.84
N TRP A 164 10.71 1.06 -4.83
CA TRP A 164 11.79 1.17 -3.88
C TRP A 164 12.12 2.62 -3.56
N TYR A 165 12.39 2.86 -2.27
CA TYR A 165 12.71 4.16 -1.72
C TYR A 165 14.09 4.11 -1.07
N HIS A 166 14.85 5.19 -1.16
CA HIS A 166 16.16 5.33 -0.52
C HIS A 166 16.06 5.81 0.92
N GLN A 167 14.94 6.41 1.30
CA GLN A 167 14.61 6.80 2.68
C GLN A 167 13.68 5.78 3.34
N GLU A 168 13.65 5.76 4.67
CA GLU A 168 12.71 4.96 5.45
C GLU A 168 11.29 5.56 5.41
N HIS A 169 10.26 4.72 5.52
CA HIS A 169 8.85 5.12 5.50
C HIS A 169 8.55 6.29 6.43
N THR A 170 9.06 6.23 7.67
CA THR A 170 8.82 7.26 8.69
C THR A 170 9.35 8.63 8.29
N VAL A 171 10.50 8.70 7.61
CA VAL A 171 11.09 9.94 7.09
C VAL A 171 10.26 10.50 5.93
N LEU A 172 9.72 9.62 5.09
CA LEU A 172 8.83 10.00 3.99
C LEU A 172 7.50 10.55 4.54
N MET A 173 6.96 9.97 5.61
CA MET A 173 5.73 10.45 6.27
C MET A 173 5.85 11.84 6.90
N GLU A 174 6.99 12.18 7.51
CA GLU A 174 7.24 13.56 7.97
C GLU A 174 7.19 14.60 6.83
N SER A 175 7.50 14.18 5.59
CA SER A 175 7.45 15.04 4.40
C SER A 175 6.07 15.06 3.72
N PHE A 176 5.35 13.94 3.76
CA PHE A 176 4.07 13.74 3.10
C PHE A 176 2.92 14.38 3.86
N ILE A 177 2.70 13.99 5.13
CA ILE A 177 1.67 14.57 6.02
C ILE A 177 2.24 15.84 6.64
N SER A 178 2.40 16.87 5.81
CA SER A 178 3.10 18.10 6.17
C SER A 178 2.37 19.34 5.69
N ILE A 179 2.41 20.41 6.49
CA ILE A 179 1.94 21.75 6.09
C ILE A 179 2.76 22.34 4.92
N ALA A 180 3.93 21.76 4.63
CA ALA A 180 4.75 22.07 3.46
C ALA A 180 4.30 21.33 2.18
N ASN A 181 3.46 20.29 2.33
CA ASN A 181 2.86 19.50 1.25
C ASN A 181 1.31 19.58 1.26
N PRO A 182 0.70 20.78 1.20
CA PRO A 182 -0.75 20.93 1.30
C PRO A 182 -1.51 20.26 0.14
N GLY A 183 -0.82 20.03 -0.99
CA GLY A 183 -1.37 19.32 -2.16
C GLY A 183 -1.52 17.81 -1.96
N GLY A 184 -0.85 17.22 -0.95
CA GLY A 184 -0.87 15.77 -0.75
C GLY A 184 -0.05 15.00 -1.78
N ALA A 185 0.99 15.61 -2.35
CA ALA A 185 1.86 14.95 -3.32
C ALA A 185 2.56 13.75 -2.68
N GLU A 186 2.33 12.55 -3.20
CA GLU A 186 2.85 11.30 -2.63
C GLU A 186 4.38 11.21 -2.78
N PRO A 187 5.08 10.52 -1.84
CA PRO A 187 6.46 10.14 -2.03
C PRO A 187 6.64 9.31 -3.30
N ILE A 188 7.32 9.87 -4.30
CA ILE A 188 7.67 9.17 -5.55
C ILE A 188 8.86 8.24 -5.26
N PRO A 189 8.84 6.97 -5.69
CA PRO A 189 9.95 6.05 -5.48
C PRO A 189 11.21 6.43 -6.26
N ASP A 190 12.37 6.02 -5.74
CA ASP A 190 13.68 6.24 -6.34
C ASP A 190 14.01 5.19 -7.42
N ALA A 191 13.51 3.96 -7.25
CA ALA A 191 13.67 2.86 -8.18
C ALA A 191 12.46 1.90 -8.16
N ALA A 192 12.42 0.94 -9.09
CA ALA A 192 11.59 -0.26 -8.97
C ALA A 192 12.50 -1.48 -8.77
N LEU A 193 11.87 -2.59 -8.39
CA LEU A 193 12.48 -3.89 -8.16
C LEU A 193 11.64 -4.98 -8.84
N ILE A 194 12.31 -5.80 -9.65
CA ILE A 194 11.86 -7.12 -10.06
C ILE A 194 12.86 -8.17 -9.56
N TYR A 195 12.34 -9.25 -8.98
CA TYR A 195 13.13 -10.38 -8.50
C TYR A 195 12.26 -11.64 -8.50
N PHE A 196 12.89 -12.81 -8.36
CA PHE A 196 12.25 -14.10 -8.61
C PHE A 196 12.47 -15.11 -7.49
N SER A 197 11.52 -16.04 -7.32
CA SER A 197 11.65 -17.21 -6.44
C SER A 197 11.09 -18.47 -7.09
N GLN A 198 11.56 -19.62 -6.60
CA GLN A 198 11.11 -20.96 -6.96
C GLN A 198 11.41 -21.92 -5.80
N ASN A 199 10.48 -22.83 -5.47
CA ASN A 199 10.64 -23.87 -4.45
C ASN A 199 11.11 -23.30 -3.09
N GLY A 200 10.47 -22.23 -2.62
CA GLY A 200 10.72 -21.62 -1.32
C GLY A 200 12.01 -20.80 -1.23
N SER A 201 12.70 -20.56 -2.35
CA SER A 201 14.00 -19.87 -2.39
C SER A 201 14.03 -18.78 -3.47
N TYR A 202 14.68 -17.65 -3.17
CA TYR A 202 14.96 -16.62 -4.17
C TYR A 202 16.00 -17.10 -5.19
N LEU A 203 15.85 -16.68 -6.45
CA LEU A 203 16.85 -16.95 -7.47
C LEU A 203 18.08 -16.06 -7.27
N PRO A 204 19.31 -16.61 -7.37
CA PRO A 204 20.52 -15.83 -7.17
C PRO A 204 20.78 -14.86 -8.33
N PRO A 205 21.66 -13.87 -8.12
CA PRO A 205 22.13 -12.99 -9.19
C PRO A 205 22.75 -13.76 -10.35
N ILE A 206 22.65 -13.20 -11.57
CA ILE A 206 23.35 -13.71 -12.76
C ILE A 206 24.87 -13.77 -12.46
N SER A 207 25.49 -14.89 -12.84
CA SER A 207 26.92 -15.14 -12.60
C SER A 207 27.80 -14.03 -13.18
N GLY A 208 28.67 -13.46 -12.35
CA GLY A 208 29.56 -12.34 -12.72
C GLY A 208 29.03 -10.95 -12.33
N SER A 209 27.80 -10.85 -11.82
CA SER A 209 27.34 -9.64 -11.13
C SER A 209 28.03 -9.45 -9.77
N HIS A 210 28.00 -8.21 -9.27
CA HIS A 210 28.66 -7.79 -8.02
C HIS A 210 27.71 -6.97 -7.13
N PRO A 211 26.60 -7.55 -6.65
CA PRO A 211 25.67 -6.90 -5.71
C PRO A 211 26.32 -6.61 -4.34
N SER A 212 25.66 -5.77 -3.53
CA SER A 212 26.05 -5.55 -2.13
C SER A 212 26.06 -6.88 -1.36
N PRO A 213 26.98 -7.10 -0.40
CA PRO A 213 27.05 -8.32 0.41
C PRO A 213 25.73 -8.69 1.11
N VAL A 214 24.87 -7.70 1.39
CA VAL A 214 23.59 -7.88 2.07
C VAL A 214 22.52 -8.42 1.11
N THR A 215 22.55 -7.97 -0.16
CA THR A 215 21.59 -8.38 -1.20
C THR A 215 22.14 -9.49 -2.11
N SER A 216 23.37 -9.97 -1.90
CA SER A 216 24.06 -10.89 -2.81
C SER A 216 23.44 -12.27 -2.99
N ALA A 217 22.49 -12.65 -2.14
CA ALA A 217 21.75 -13.91 -2.25
C ALA A 217 20.63 -13.85 -3.30
N VAL A 218 20.21 -12.67 -3.74
CA VAL A 218 19.01 -12.46 -4.59
C VAL A 218 19.36 -11.65 -5.82
N GLY A 219 18.99 -12.15 -7.00
CA GLY A 219 19.06 -11.38 -8.24
C GLY A 219 17.93 -10.37 -8.31
N PHE A 220 18.28 -9.09 -8.43
CA PHE A 220 17.34 -7.98 -8.66
C PHE A 220 17.55 -7.36 -10.04
N ASN A 221 16.47 -6.85 -10.64
CA ASN A 221 16.46 -6.05 -11.87
C ASN A 221 17.24 -6.74 -13.00
N GLU A 222 18.18 -6.07 -13.66
CA GLU A 222 18.97 -6.61 -14.76
C GLU A 222 19.91 -7.76 -14.33
N ASN A 223 20.16 -7.92 -13.03
CA ASN A 223 20.92 -9.03 -12.45
C ASN A 223 20.03 -10.24 -12.10
N SER A 224 18.73 -10.19 -12.40
CA SER A 224 17.78 -11.30 -12.23
C SER A 224 17.49 -12.01 -13.57
N THR A 225 17.18 -13.31 -13.53
CA THR A 225 16.76 -14.05 -14.72
C THR A 225 15.84 -15.23 -14.39
N LEU A 226 14.93 -15.58 -15.32
CA LEU A 226 14.14 -16.81 -15.29
C LEU A 226 14.73 -17.84 -16.28
N PRO A 227 15.23 -19.00 -15.82
CA PRO A 227 15.73 -20.03 -16.70
C PRO A 227 14.58 -20.84 -17.33
N PHE A 228 14.44 -20.79 -18.65
CA PHE A 228 13.42 -21.53 -19.41
C PHE A 228 14.07 -22.67 -20.20
N GLU A 229 13.47 -23.85 -20.13
CA GLU A 229 13.78 -24.99 -20.99
C GLU A 229 12.87 -24.96 -22.24
N PRO A 230 13.41 -25.22 -23.45
CA PRO A 230 12.64 -25.12 -24.69
C PRO A 230 11.42 -26.05 -24.72
N GLY A 231 10.27 -25.51 -25.13
CA GLY A 231 9.04 -26.26 -25.32
C GLY A 231 8.25 -26.60 -24.05
N LYS A 232 8.75 -26.27 -22.85
CA LYS A 232 8.00 -26.41 -21.59
C LYS A 232 7.01 -25.26 -21.39
N THR A 233 5.92 -25.50 -20.65
CA THR A 233 5.02 -24.43 -20.18
C THR A 233 5.31 -24.10 -18.73
N TYR A 234 5.37 -22.80 -18.42
CA TYR A 234 5.62 -22.28 -17.09
C TYR A 234 4.39 -21.55 -16.54
N ARG A 235 4.06 -21.82 -15.27
CA ARG A 235 3.17 -20.96 -14.48
C ARG A 235 4.01 -19.83 -13.85
N LEU A 236 3.72 -18.58 -14.21
CA LEU A 236 4.36 -17.42 -13.61
C LEU A 236 3.36 -16.75 -12.66
N ARG A 237 3.70 -16.67 -11.37
CA ARG A 237 2.90 -16.04 -10.32
C ARG A 237 3.41 -14.63 -10.06
N ILE A 238 2.77 -13.60 -10.63
CA ILE A 238 3.21 -12.20 -10.50
C ILE A 238 2.47 -11.52 -9.36
N ILE A 239 3.23 -10.88 -8.46
CA ILE A 239 2.75 -10.19 -7.26
C ILE A 239 3.30 -8.77 -7.25
N ASN A 240 2.44 -7.76 -7.12
CA ASN A 240 2.89 -6.40 -6.80
C ASN A 240 2.85 -6.19 -5.28
N MET A 241 4.02 -6.15 -4.65
CA MET A 241 4.21 -5.90 -3.21
C MET A 241 4.70 -4.48 -2.92
N GLY A 242 4.56 -3.55 -3.88
CA GLY A 242 4.95 -2.15 -3.75
C GLY A 242 4.12 -1.35 -2.74
N ALA A 243 4.54 -0.13 -2.48
CA ALA A 243 3.87 0.82 -1.59
C ALA A 243 2.96 1.80 -2.32
N PHE A 244 3.16 2.02 -3.62
CA PHE A 244 2.49 3.02 -4.45
C PHE A 244 2.37 2.59 -5.92
N ALA A 245 3.47 2.22 -6.55
CA ALA A 245 3.52 2.05 -8.00
C ALA A 245 2.70 0.84 -8.49
N GLY A 246 1.74 1.10 -9.37
CA GLY A 246 1.24 0.08 -10.29
C GLY A 246 2.32 -0.33 -11.30
N PHE A 247 2.23 -1.54 -11.85
CA PHE A 247 3.16 -2.05 -12.85
C PHE A 247 2.46 -2.54 -14.12
N TYR A 248 3.12 -2.34 -15.26
CA TYR A 248 2.81 -2.94 -16.54
C TYR A 248 3.86 -4.01 -16.86
N PHE A 249 3.44 -5.26 -16.86
CA PHE A 249 4.30 -6.44 -17.02
C PHE A 249 4.05 -7.12 -18.36
N TRP A 250 5.11 -7.43 -19.11
CA TRP A 250 5.04 -8.31 -20.28
C TRP A 250 6.38 -8.99 -20.57
N ILE A 251 6.36 -9.94 -21.51
CA ILE A 251 7.53 -10.75 -21.88
C ILE A 251 7.68 -10.71 -23.40
N ASP A 252 8.83 -10.26 -23.90
CA ASP A 252 9.03 -10.17 -25.34
C ASP A 252 9.03 -11.55 -26.00
N GLY A 253 8.36 -11.66 -27.14
CA GLY A 253 8.30 -12.88 -27.95
C GLY A 253 7.50 -14.04 -27.31
N HIS A 254 6.76 -13.80 -26.23
CA HIS A 254 5.95 -14.79 -25.55
C HIS A 254 4.50 -14.31 -25.39
N GLU A 255 3.56 -15.25 -25.49
CA GLU A 255 2.16 -15.01 -25.16
C GLU A 255 1.93 -15.35 -23.67
N MET A 256 1.07 -14.60 -22.99
CA MET A 256 0.65 -14.88 -21.61
C MET A 256 -0.85 -15.19 -21.57
N GLN A 257 -1.24 -16.19 -20.77
CA GLN A 257 -2.66 -16.49 -20.51
C GLN A 257 -2.95 -16.41 -19.01
N ILE A 258 -3.75 -15.45 -18.57
CA ILE A 258 -4.22 -15.30 -17.18
C ILE A 258 -5.07 -16.52 -16.81
N ILE A 259 -4.68 -17.21 -15.74
CA ILE A 259 -5.37 -18.40 -15.19
C ILE A 259 -5.76 -18.27 -13.72
N GLU A 260 -5.25 -17.26 -13.01
CA GLU A 260 -5.61 -16.98 -11.62
C GLU A 260 -5.52 -15.48 -11.38
N VAL A 261 -6.45 -14.94 -10.58
CA VAL A 261 -6.36 -13.58 -10.04
C VAL A 261 -6.61 -13.59 -8.54
N ASP A 262 -5.70 -13.01 -7.76
CA ASP A 262 -5.75 -12.95 -6.30
C ASP A 262 -6.07 -14.32 -5.63
N GLY A 263 -5.53 -15.43 -6.17
CA GLY A 263 -5.81 -16.80 -5.71
C GLY A 263 -7.19 -17.35 -6.10
N THR A 264 -7.87 -16.75 -7.08
CA THR A 264 -9.10 -17.25 -7.71
C THR A 264 -8.75 -17.77 -9.09
N ASP A 265 -8.84 -19.08 -9.31
CA ASP A 265 -8.68 -19.67 -10.65
C ASP A 265 -9.74 -19.09 -11.61
N THR A 266 -9.30 -18.70 -12.81
CA THR A 266 -10.13 -18.19 -13.91
C THR A 266 -10.01 -19.11 -15.12
N LEU A 267 -10.97 -19.04 -16.05
CA LEU A 267 -10.76 -19.56 -17.39
C LEU A 267 -9.57 -18.82 -18.06
N PRO A 268 -8.81 -19.47 -18.97
CA PRO A 268 -7.61 -18.85 -19.54
C PRO A 268 -7.97 -17.64 -20.41
N GLN A 269 -7.43 -16.47 -20.10
CA GLN A 269 -7.63 -15.23 -20.85
C GLN A 269 -6.30 -14.69 -21.39
N PRO A 270 -6.14 -14.48 -22.71
CA PRO A 270 -4.90 -13.96 -23.27
C PRO A 270 -4.64 -12.51 -22.81
N ALA A 271 -3.38 -12.19 -22.53
CA ALA A 271 -2.94 -10.84 -22.19
C ALA A 271 -1.59 -10.53 -22.85
N ASP A 272 -1.52 -9.47 -23.67
CA ASP A 272 -0.27 -8.96 -24.23
C ASP A 272 0.55 -8.19 -23.17
N VAL A 273 -0.17 -7.46 -22.30
CA VAL A 273 0.38 -6.74 -21.14
C VAL A 273 -0.54 -6.98 -19.95
N LEU A 274 0.06 -7.25 -18.81
CA LEU A 274 -0.63 -7.34 -17.54
C LEU A 274 -0.46 -6.03 -16.76
N SER A 275 -1.56 -5.40 -16.35
CA SER A 275 -1.54 -4.25 -15.44
C SER A 275 -1.85 -4.72 -14.03
N LEU A 276 -0.93 -4.48 -13.09
CA LEU A 276 -1.04 -4.87 -11.69
C LEU A 276 -1.01 -3.64 -10.80
N ALA A 277 -2.10 -3.37 -10.10
CA ALA A 277 -2.11 -2.41 -9.00
C ALA A 277 -1.37 -2.98 -7.78
N VAL A 278 -1.04 -2.14 -6.80
CA VAL A 278 -0.47 -2.60 -5.52
C VAL A 278 -1.35 -3.68 -4.89
N ALA A 279 -0.71 -4.68 -4.29
CA ALA A 279 -1.32 -5.85 -3.63
C ALA A 279 -2.09 -6.83 -4.54
N GLN A 280 -2.19 -6.58 -5.84
CA GLN A 280 -2.78 -7.53 -6.80
C GLN A 280 -1.82 -8.66 -7.17
N ARG A 281 -2.40 -9.85 -7.43
CA ARG A 281 -1.69 -11.03 -7.93
C ARG A 281 -2.37 -11.60 -9.16
N TYR A 282 -1.57 -12.07 -10.09
CA TYR A 282 -2.04 -12.86 -11.23
C TYR A 282 -1.14 -14.07 -11.42
N SER A 283 -1.71 -15.22 -11.78
CA SER A 283 -0.92 -16.29 -12.41
C SER A 283 -1.18 -16.32 -13.90
N VAL A 284 -0.11 -16.44 -14.70
CA VAL A 284 -0.19 -16.63 -16.15
C VAL A 284 0.51 -17.91 -16.58
N LEU A 285 0.01 -18.56 -17.63
CA LEU A 285 0.74 -19.60 -18.37
C LEU A 285 1.56 -18.96 -19.49
N VAL A 286 2.81 -19.40 -19.63
CA VAL A 286 3.75 -18.99 -20.68
C VAL A 286 4.48 -20.21 -21.23
N THR A 287 4.30 -20.53 -22.51
CA THR A 287 5.01 -21.64 -23.17
C THR A 287 6.35 -21.16 -23.73
N ALA A 288 7.41 -21.87 -23.35
CA ALA A 288 8.77 -21.62 -23.79
C ALA A 288 8.95 -21.98 -25.27
N ARG A 289 9.62 -21.09 -26.01
CA ARG A 289 9.91 -21.24 -27.44
C ARG A 289 10.86 -22.42 -27.66
N ASN A 290 10.71 -23.11 -28.80
CA ASN A 290 11.64 -24.17 -29.21
C ASN A 290 12.99 -23.64 -29.74
N ASP A 291 13.07 -22.34 -30.05
CA ASP A 291 14.28 -21.70 -30.57
C ASP A 291 15.08 -21.03 -29.43
N THR A 292 16.30 -21.50 -29.23
CA THR A 292 17.26 -21.02 -28.21
C THR A 292 18.28 -20.03 -28.75
N SER A 293 18.09 -19.50 -29.96
CA SER A 293 19.01 -18.53 -30.57
C SER A 293 19.05 -17.18 -29.84
N SER A 294 17.99 -16.86 -29.10
CA SER A 294 17.80 -15.63 -28.33
C SER A 294 17.33 -15.91 -26.90
N ASN A 295 17.85 -15.13 -25.95
CA ASN A 295 17.20 -14.85 -24.68
C ASN A 295 16.19 -13.70 -24.87
N TRP A 296 15.28 -13.46 -23.93
CA TRP A 296 14.17 -12.52 -24.12
C TRP A 296 14.03 -11.56 -22.94
N ALA A 297 13.70 -10.31 -23.20
CA ALA A 297 13.46 -9.34 -22.14
C ALA A 297 12.09 -9.56 -21.46
N ILE A 298 12.10 -9.44 -20.13
CA ILE A 298 10.90 -9.29 -19.29
C ILE A 298 10.84 -7.81 -18.94
N HIS A 299 9.70 -7.16 -19.15
CA HIS A 299 9.51 -5.75 -18.79
C HIS A 299 8.57 -5.63 -17.61
N ALA A 300 8.87 -4.72 -16.70
CA ALA A 300 8.05 -4.35 -15.55
C ALA A 300 8.15 -2.84 -15.35
N ASN A 301 7.29 -2.09 -16.06
CA ASN A 301 7.34 -0.63 -16.08
C ASN A 301 6.36 -0.05 -15.08
N MET A 302 6.79 0.91 -14.26
CA MET A 302 5.91 1.64 -13.34
C MET A 302 4.81 2.39 -14.10
N ASP A 303 3.63 2.48 -13.49
CA ASP A 303 2.57 3.34 -13.95
C ASP A 303 2.81 4.80 -13.56
N THR A 304 3.68 5.48 -14.31
CA THR A 304 4.03 6.88 -14.08
C THR A 304 2.85 7.85 -14.18
N SER A 305 1.66 7.41 -14.62
CA SER A 305 0.44 8.24 -14.56
C SER A 305 -0.07 8.44 -13.12
N MET A 306 0.42 7.65 -12.16
CA MET A 306 0.17 7.81 -10.73
C MET A 306 1.10 8.85 -10.07
N PHE A 307 2.15 9.34 -10.75
CA PHE A 307 3.12 10.26 -10.14
C PHE A 307 2.86 11.72 -10.55
N ASP A 308 2.76 12.59 -9.55
CA ASP A 308 2.66 14.05 -9.68
C ASP A 308 3.72 14.67 -10.62
N LYS A 309 4.90 14.06 -10.67
CA LYS A 309 5.99 14.31 -11.61
C LYS A 309 6.85 13.03 -11.73
N VAL A 310 7.52 12.85 -12.86
CA VAL A 310 8.57 11.83 -12.99
C VAL A 310 9.95 12.50 -12.78
N PRO A 311 10.69 12.18 -11.72
CA PRO A 311 12.04 12.69 -11.50
C PRO A 311 12.98 12.21 -12.61
N SER A 312 13.93 13.06 -13.05
CA SER A 312 14.93 12.68 -14.06
C SER A 312 15.95 11.63 -13.56
N THR A 313 15.94 11.33 -12.26
CA THR A 313 16.74 10.29 -11.61
C THR A 313 16.06 8.93 -11.60
N LEU A 314 14.73 8.89 -11.67
CA LEU A 314 13.96 7.65 -11.66
C LEU A 314 14.02 7.01 -13.05
N ASN A 315 14.41 5.74 -13.11
CA ASN A 315 14.11 4.89 -14.26
C ASN A 315 12.82 4.11 -13.98
N PRO A 316 11.66 4.51 -14.56
CA PRO A 316 10.41 3.80 -14.36
C PRO A 316 10.33 2.48 -15.15
N ASN A 317 11.24 2.25 -16.11
CA ASN A 317 11.18 1.10 -17.01
C ASN A 317 12.24 0.07 -16.63
N ILE A 318 11.82 -1.06 -16.06
CA ILE A 318 12.74 -2.11 -15.63
C ILE A 318 12.69 -3.30 -16.56
N THR A 319 13.86 -3.81 -16.90
CA THR A 319 14.05 -5.00 -17.72
C THR A 319 14.79 -6.08 -16.94
N SER A 320 14.21 -7.28 -16.94
CA SER A 320 14.85 -8.53 -16.54
C SER A 320 14.88 -9.48 -17.76
N THR A 321 15.22 -10.75 -17.59
CA THR A 321 15.44 -11.68 -18.71
C THR A 321 14.83 -13.07 -18.49
N ILE A 322 14.33 -13.66 -19.57
CA ILE A 322 14.21 -15.11 -19.72
C ILE A 322 15.46 -15.64 -20.42
N THR A 323 16.15 -16.57 -19.77
CA THR A 323 17.35 -17.22 -20.30
C THR A 323 17.04 -18.63 -20.80
N TYR A 324 17.24 -18.85 -22.10
CA TYR A 324 17.28 -20.15 -22.76
C TYR A 324 18.70 -20.71 -22.88
N SER A 325 19.69 -19.82 -23.01
CA SER A 325 21.10 -20.19 -23.11
C SER A 325 21.99 -19.07 -22.59
N ALA A 326 22.98 -19.41 -21.76
CA ALA A 326 23.96 -18.46 -21.23
C ALA A 326 24.85 -17.80 -22.32
N SER A 327 24.85 -18.32 -23.55
CA SER A 327 25.60 -17.75 -24.68
C SER A 327 24.74 -17.00 -25.69
N ALA A 328 23.41 -16.94 -25.51
CA ALA A 328 22.51 -16.22 -26.41
C ALA A 328 22.41 -14.74 -26.01
N ASN A 329 22.25 -13.86 -27.00
CA ASN A 329 21.98 -12.45 -26.73
C ASN A 329 20.53 -12.26 -26.29
N THR A 330 20.30 -11.32 -25.36
CA THR A 330 18.94 -10.90 -25.01
C THR A 330 18.34 -10.07 -26.14
N THR A 331 17.22 -10.54 -26.66
CA THR A 331 16.35 -9.79 -27.57
C THR A 331 15.41 -8.94 -26.71
N ASN A 332 15.52 -7.62 -26.85
CA ASN A 332 14.61 -6.64 -26.29
C ASN A 332 13.83 -6.04 -27.47
N LEU A 333 12.53 -6.31 -27.51
CA LEU A 333 11.60 -5.81 -28.51
C LEU A 333 10.77 -4.67 -27.92
N THR A 334 10.12 -3.92 -28.83
CA THR A 334 8.94 -3.09 -28.59
C THR A 334 8.92 -2.17 -27.36
N THR A 335 9.02 -0.86 -27.59
CA THR A 335 8.44 0.12 -26.65
C THR A 335 6.93 0.12 -26.83
N ILE A 336 6.17 -0.25 -25.80
CA ILE A 336 4.70 -0.21 -25.85
C ILE A 336 4.23 1.24 -25.77
N SER A 337 3.41 1.66 -26.72
CA SER A 337 3.00 3.07 -26.88
C SER A 337 1.90 3.53 -25.91
N SER A 338 1.14 2.58 -25.36
CA SER A 338 -0.02 2.84 -24.50
C SER A 338 -0.35 1.57 -23.72
N TYR A 339 -0.58 1.72 -22.41
CA TYR A 339 -1.01 0.62 -21.55
C TYR A 339 -2.50 0.74 -21.23
N THR A 340 -3.16 -0.40 -21.03
CA THR A 340 -4.55 -0.50 -20.61
C THR A 340 -4.65 -1.33 -19.35
N LEU A 341 -5.61 -1.02 -18.48
CA LEU A 341 -5.91 -1.86 -17.32
C LEU A 341 -6.48 -3.22 -17.77
N VAL A 342 -6.26 -4.26 -16.97
CA VAL A 342 -6.99 -5.53 -17.11
C VAL A 342 -8.46 -5.25 -16.79
N ASN A 343 -9.38 -5.68 -17.66
CA ASN A 343 -10.80 -5.55 -17.37
C ASN A 343 -11.24 -6.68 -16.43
N ASP A 344 -11.30 -6.39 -15.14
CA ASP A 344 -11.76 -7.34 -14.11
C ASP A 344 -13.10 -8.01 -14.46
N THR A 345 -14.08 -7.27 -14.97
CA THR A 345 -15.42 -7.81 -15.31
C THR A 345 -15.42 -8.80 -16.48
N SER A 346 -14.34 -8.86 -17.28
CA SER A 346 -14.19 -9.81 -18.39
C SER A 346 -13.62 -11.17 -17.98
N LEU A 347 -12.97 -11.25 -16.81
CA LEU A 347 -12.38 -12.47 -16.29
C LEU A 347 -13.47 -13.36 -15.69
N VAL A 348 -13.51 -14.63 -16.11
CA VAL A 348 -14.53 -15.59 -15.66
C VAL A 348 -13.90 -16.59 -14.68
N PRO A 349 -14.29 -16.61 -13.39
CA PRO A 349 -13.78 -17.59 -12.43
C PRO A 349 -14.12 -19.03 -12.85
N PHE A 350 -13.19 -19.97 -12.66
CA PHE A 350 -13.35 -21.37 -13.05
C PHE A 350 -14.51 -22.05 -12.29
N ALA A 351 -14.55 -21.87 -10.97
CA ALA A 351 -15.68 -22.26 -10.14
C ALA A 351 -16.80 -21.23 -10.26
N ALA A 352 -17.98 -21.62 -10.74
CA ALA A 352 -19.12 -20.71 -10.86
C ALA A 352 -19.75 -20.41 -9.49
N LEU A 353 -19.90 -19.12 -9.17
CA LEU A 353 -20.65 -18.65 -8.00
C LEU A 353 -21.52 -17.45 -8.42
N PRO A 354 -22.86 -17.59 -8.46
CA PRO A 354 -23.75 -16.49 -8.81
C PRO A 354 -23.69 -15.32 -7.83
N ALA A 355 -24.09 -14.14 -8.32
CA ALA A 355 -24.35 -12.98 -7.50
C ALA A 355 -25.56 -13.23 -6.58
N PRO A 356 -25.41 -13.15 -5.24
CA PRO A 356 -26.54 -13.08 -4.33
C PRO A 356 -27.29 -11.75 -4.52
N ASN A 357 -28.55 -11.69 -4.08
CA ASN A 357 -29.26 -10.42 -3.99
C ASN A 357 -28.72 -9.64 -2.77
N PRO A 358 -28.43 -8.33 -2.89
CA PRO A 358 -28.03 -7.51 -1.75
C PRO A 358 -29.14 -7.39 -0.72
N THR A 359 -28.75 -7.34 0.56
CA THR A 359 -29.61 -6.96 1.69
C THR A 359 -29.46 -5.48 2.03
N ASP A 360 -28.32 -4.88 1.70
CA ASP A 360 -27.98 -3.47 1.92
C ASP A 360 -27.02 -2.98 0.82
N THR A 361 -26.95 -1.66 0.63
CA THR A 361 -26.04 -1.00 -0.32
C THR A 361 -25.36 0.17 0.39
N LEU A 362 -24.02 0.14 0.41
CA LEU A 362 -23.21 1.16 1.07
C LEU A 362 -22.41 1.98 0.05
N ASP A 363 -22.79 3.25 -0.07
CA ASP A 363 -22.06 4.25 -0.85
C ASP A 363 -20.84 4.75 -0.08
N LEU A 364 -19.66 4.65 -0.69
CA LEU A 364 -18.38 5.14 -0.16
C LEU A 364 -17.78 6.13 -1.15
N VAL A 365 -18.07 7.42 -0.99
CA VAL A 365 -17.44 8.50 -1.76
C VAL A 365 -16.17 8.94 -1.05
N PHE A 366 -15.03 8.95 -1.73
CA PHE A 366 -13.78 9.36 -1.11
C PHE A 366 -13.03 10.42 -1.94
N ASN A 367 -12.19 11.22 -1.27
CA ASN A 367 -11.35 12.24 -1.89
C ASN A 367 -10.18 12.62 -0.94
N PHE A 368 -9.35 13.58 -1.37
CA PHE A 368 -8.26 14.18 -0.60
C PHE A 368 -8.51 15.67 -0.38
N ALA A 369 -8.17 16.18 0.79
CA ALA A 369 -8.26 17.62 1.07
C ALA A 369 -7.21 18.09 2.08
N THR A 370 -6.80 19.36 1.96
CA THR A 370 -6.06 20.04 3.01
C THR A 370 -6.98 20.33 4.20
N MET A 371 -6.63 19.84 5.38
CA MET A 371 -7.44 19.92 6.60
C MET A 371 -7.09 21.15 7.46
N ASN A 372 -7.76 21.32 8.60
CA ASN A 372 -7.75 22.54 9.42
C ASN A 372 -6.44 22.80 10.20
N ASP A 373 -5.59 21.80 10.32
CA ASP A 373 -4.19 21.85 10.76
C ASP A 373 -3.21 22.21 9.64
N GLY A 374 -3.61 21.99 8.37
CA GLY A 374 -2.88 22.37 7.17
C GLY A 374 -2.20 21.21 6.42
N THR A 375 -2.32 19.98 6.92
CA THR A 375 -1.86 18.76 6.22
C THR A 375 -2.92 18.26 5.23
N ASN A 376 -2.53 17.43 4.27
CA ASN A 376 -3.47 16.78 3.35
C ASN A 376 -3.83 15.38 3.86
N HIS A 377 -5.11 15.02 3.78
CA HIS A 377 -5.64 13.74 4.24
C HIS A 377 -6.67 13.17 3.26
N GLY A 378 -6.60 11.86 3.03
CA GLY A 378 -7.67 11.09 2.42
C GLY A 378 -8.86 10.96 3.38
N TYR A 379 -10.07 10.97 2.83
CA TYR A 379 -11.31 10.84 3.60
C TYR A 379 -12.36 10.07 2.82
N ILE A 380 -13.21 9.33 3.53
CA ILE A 380 -14.36 8.58 2.98
C ILE A 380 -15.63 9.11 3.64
N ASN A 381 -16.64 9.50 2.86
CA ASN A 381 -17.90 10.11 3.34
C ASN A 381 -17.67 11.26 4.34
N ASP A 382 -16.84 12.24 3.94
CA ASP A 382 -16.43 13.42 4.74
C ASP A 382 -15.73 13.10 6.07
N LEU A 383 -15.15 11.90 6.20
CA LEU A 383 -14.54 11.39 7.42
C LEU A 383 -13.12 10.82 7.17
N VAL A 384 -12.11 11.38 7.86
CA VAL A 384 -10.70 10.91 7.85
C VAL A 384 -10.53 9.78 8.87
N TYR A 385 -10.18 8.57 8.43
CA TYR A 385 -9.98 7.43 9.33
C TYR A 385 -8.91 7.72 10.37
N ASN A 386 -9.19 7.34 11.62
CA ASN A 386 -8.21 7.25 12.69
C ASN A 386 -8.31 5.87 13.32
N SER A 387 -7.16 5.29 13.65
CA SER A 387 -7.14 4.06 14.46
C SER A 387 -7.87 4.30 15.79
N PRO A 388 -8.77 3.40 16.21
CA PRO A 388 -9.42 3.50 17.52
C PRO A 388 -8.39 3.30 18.64
N VAL A 389 -8.71 3.79 19.85
CA VAL A 389 -7.87 3.57 21.04
C VAL A 389 -7.82 2.08 21.38
N VAL A 390 -8.93 1.37 21.24
CA VAL A 390 -9.03 -0.08 21.46
C VAL A 390 -9.30 -0.77 20.12
N PRO A 391 -8.54 -1.82 19.74
CA PRO A 391 -8.76 -2.52 18.50
C PRO A 391 -10.20 -3.01 18.32
N ALA A 392 -10.71 -2.96 17.09
CA ALA A 392 -12.08 -3.33 16.77
C ALA A 392 -12.43 -4.75 17.26
N ILE A 393 -11.52 -5.72 17.14
CA ILE A 393 -11.74 -7.10 17.62
C ILE A 393 -11.84 -7.17 19.15
N ILE A 394 -11.02 -6.42 19.88
CA ILE A 394 -11.07 -6.37 21.35
C ILE A 394 -12.37 -5.71 21.82
N SER A 395 -12.82 -4.67 21.10
CA SER A 395 -14.12 -4.06 21.33
C SER A 395 -15.26 -5.06 21.12
N ALA A 396 -15.26 -5.77 19.99
CA ALA A 396 -16.25 -6.79 19.69
C ALA A 396 -16.27 -7.93 20.71
N LEU A 397 -15.11 -8.35 21.23
CA LEU A 397 -15.00 -9.42 22.23
C LEU A 397 -15.40 -9.01 23.66
N THR A 398 -15.36 -7.71 24.00
CA THR A 398 -15.53 -7.26 25.40
C THR A 398 -16.80 -6.45 25.67
N LEU A 399 -17.53 -6.02 24.64
CA LEU A 399 -18.78 -5.25 24.79
C LEU A 399 -20.05 -6.09 25.06
N GLY A 400 -20.00 -7.42 24.89
CA GLY A 400 -21.20 -8.28 24.99
C GLY A 400 -22.25 -7.89 23.94
N ASP A 401 -23.54 -7.85 24.31
CA ASP A 401 -24.63 -7.47 23.39
C ASP A 401 -24.44 -6.09 22.73
N ASN A 402 -23.75 -5.16 23.42
CA ASN A 402 -23.44 -3.82 22.89
C ASN A 402 -22.47 -3.85 21.70
N ALA A 403 -21.80 -4.98 21.43
CA ALA A 403 -20.96 -5.16 20.25
C ALA A 403 -21.75 -5.08 18.93
N THR A 404 -23.08 -5.13 18.97
CA THR A 404 -23.96 -4.85 17.81
C THR A 404 -24.15 -3.34 17.53
N SER A 405 -23.67 -2.46 18.41
CA SER A 405 -23.83 -1.01 18.24
C SER A 405 -22.68 -0.42 17.41
N GLN A 406 -22.98 0.05 16.21
CA GLN A 406 -22.01 0.72 15.33
C GLN A 406 -21.29 1.90 16.00
N VAL A 407 -22.01 2.67 16.84
CA VAL A 407 -21.44 3.80 17.59
C VAL A 407 -20.29 3.37 18.49
N ALA A 408 -20.30 2.15 19.01
CA ALA A 408 -19.25 1.65 19.90
C ALA A 408 -17.89 1.49 19.21
N TYR A 409 -17.83 1.49 17.88
CA TYR A 409 -16.60 1.36 17.10
C TYR A 409 -16.10 2.71 16.53
N GLY A 410 -16.83 3.80 16.75
CA GLY A 410 -16.52 5.11 16.17
C GLY A 410 -17.09 5.32 14.76
N PRO A 411 -16.98 6.54 14.20
CA PRO A 411 -17.77 6.98 13.04
C PRO A 411 -17.36 6.33 11.70
N TYR A 412 -16.17 5.74 11.62
CA TYR A 412 -15.60 5.10 10.42
C TYR A 412 -15.97 3.61 10.28
N SER A 413 -16.94 3.16 11.09
CA SER A 413 -17.26 1.74 11.27
C SER A 413 -18.66 1.41 10.77
N PHE A 414 -18.83 0.21 10.24
CA PHE A 414 -20.11 -0.35 9.85
C PHE A 414 -20.28 -1.73 10.51
N VAL A 415 -21.45 -1.97 11.13
CA VAL A 415 -21.74 -3.25 11.81
C VAL A 415 -22.79 -4.01 11.02
N TYR A 416 -22.45 -5.24 10.62
CA TYR A 416 -23.32 -6.11 9.82
C TYR A 416 -23.60 -7.43 10.52
N ASN A 417 -24.75 -8.03 10.23
CA ASN A 417 -25.15 -9.32 10.77
C ASN A 417 -24.61 -10.47 9.92
N TYR A 418 -24.74 -11.68 10.44
CA TYR A 418 -24.38 -12.88 9.70
C TYR A 418 -25.38 -13.18 8.58
N GLY A 419 -24.84 -13.34 7.37
CA GLY A 419 -25.64 -13.61 6.17
C GLY A 419 -26.19 -12.35 5.49
N ASP A 420 -25.88 -11.16 6.00
CA ASP A 420 -26.08 -9.91 5.26
C ASP A 420 -25.18 -9.92 4.01
N VAL A 421 -25.71 -9.40 2.90
CA VAL A 421 -25.05 -9.29 1.60
C VAL A 421 -24.98 -7.81 1.27
N ILE A 422 -23.77 -7.26 1.19
CA ILE A 422 -23.55 -5.82 1.06
C ILE A 422 -23.00 -5.51 -0.33
N ASP A 423 -23.72 -4.69 -1.08
CA ASP A 423 -23.17 -4.05 -2.27
C ASP A 423 -22.37 -2.82 -1.85
N LEU A 424 -21.06 -2.83 -2.14
CA LEU A 424 -20.16 -1.71 -1.86
C LEU A 424 -20.00 -0.85 -3.11
N VAL A 425 -20.57 0.36 -3.09
CA VAL A 425 -20.47 1.32 -4.20
C VAL A 425 -19.36 2.32 -3.88
N VAL A 426 -18.14 1.97 -4.31
CA VAL A 426 -16.94 2.78 -4.05
C VAL A 426 -16.77 3.81 -5.16
N MET A 427 -16.87 5.10 -4.81
CA MET A 427 -16.86 6.23 -5.73
C MET A 427 -15.62 7.10 -5.51
N ASN A 428 -14.77 7.16 -6.52
CA ASN A 428 -13.60 8.02 -6.52
C ASN A 428 -13.94 9.46 -6.93
N ALA A 429 -13.65 10.43 -6.05
CA ALA A 429 -13.70 11.86 -6.38
C ALA A 429 -12.30 12.51 -6.57
N ASP A 430 -11.22 11.72 -6.53
CA ASP A 430 -9.84 12.13 -6.89
C ASP A 430 -9.51 11.82 -8.38
N LYS A 431 -8.24 11.76 -8.81
CA LYS A 431 -7.80 11.74 -10.22
C LYS A 431 -6.89 10.58 -10.67
N GLY A 432 -6.15 9.85 -9.82
CA GLY A 432 -5.15 8.82 -10.25
C GLY A 432 -5.69 7.39 -10.48
N LYS A 433 -5.13 6.32 -9.87
CA LYS A 433 -5.69 4.91 -9.87
C LYS A 433 -5.74 4.19 -8.49
N HIS A 434 -6.92 3.98 -7.87
CA HIS A 434 -7.08 3.50 -6.46
C HIS A 434 -7.37 1.97 -6.46
N PRO A 435 -6.41 1.04 -6.28
CA PRO A 435 -6.75 -0.24 -5.66
C PRO A 435 -7.60 -0.05 -4.38
N PHE A 436 -8.37 -1.05 -3.99
CA PHE A 436 -9.01 -1.13 -2.69
C PHE A 436 -8.96 -2.58 -2.27
N HIS A 437 -8.29 -2.85 -1.15
CA HIS A 437 -8.22 -4.18 -0.55
C HIS A 437 -9.33 -4.36 0.50
N LEU A 438 -9.98 -5.53 0.51
CA LEU A 438 -10.91 -5.93 1.58
C LEU A 438 -10.37 -7.17 2.32
N HIS A 439 -10.02 -6.98 3.60
CA HIS A 439 -9.57 -8.05 4.49
C HIS A 439 -10.68 -9.09 4.70
N GLY A 440 -10.31 -10.37 4.85
CA GLY A 440 -11.22 -11.44 5.22
C GLY A 440 -12.18 -11.93 4.10
N TYR A 441 -12.26 -11.26 2.95
CA TYR A 441 -13.22 -11.55 1.90
C TYR A 441 -12.61 -11.56 0.49
N LYS A 442 -13.27 -12.26 -0.43
CA LYS A 442 -13.16 -12.01 -1.87
C LYS A 442 -14.44 -11.38 -2.36
N MET A 443 -14.35 -10.12 -2.78
CA MET A 443 -15.45 -9.35 -3.34
C MET A 443 -15.87 -9.94 -4.69
N GLN A 444 -17.16 -9.91 -4.99
CA GLN A 444 -17.66 -10.14 -6.35
C GLN A 444 -17.65 -8.82 -7.11
N ILE A 445 -16.87 -8.73 -8.19
CA ILE A 445 -16.77 -7.52 -9.02
C ILE A 445 -17.92 -7.55 -10.03
N VAL A 446 -19.04 -6.92 -9.65
CA VAL A 446 -20.29 -6.91 -10.44
C VAL A 446 -20.39 -5.75 -11.43
N ASN A 447 -19.70 -4.62 -11.20
CA ASN A 447 -19.67 -3.51 -12.16
C ASN A 447 -18.39 -2.68 -12.02
N THR A 448 -18.05 -1.93 -13.05
CA THR A 448 -16.97 -0.95 -13.06
C THR A 448 -17.40 0.30 -13.82
N ALA A 449 -17.20 1.47 -13.21
CA ALA A 449 -17.51 2.78 -13.77
C ALA A 449 -16.20 3.59 -13.96
N THR A 450 -16.19 4.54 -14.90
CA THR A 450 -15.00 5.35 -15.21
C THR A 450 -15.12 6.83 -14.85
N ASP A 451 -16.33 7.36 -14.70
CA ASP A 451 -16.59 8.69 -14.17
C ASP A 451 -17.96 8.70 -13.47
N TYR A 452 -17.97 8.45 -12.16
CA TYR A 452 -19.21 8.34 -11.36
C TYR A 452 -20.09 9.61 -11.37
N THR A 453 -19.60 10.74 -11.90
CA THR A 453 -20.37 11.99 -12.05
C THR A 453 -21.11 12.10 -13.39
N SER A 454 -20.87 11.17 -14.32
CA SER A 454 -21.44 11.16 -15.66
C SER A 454 -22.68 10.28 -15.80
N ASP A 455 -23.68 10.76 -16.54
CA ASP A 455 -24.84 9.97 -16.98
C ASP A 455 -24.56 9.14 -18.26
N ASP A 456 -23.33 9.16 -18.79
CA ASP A 456 -22.98 8.45 -20.04
C ASP A 456 -22.84 6.93 -19.81
N PRO A 457 -23.71 6.09 -20.41
CA PRO A 457 -23.68 4.64 -20.20
C PRO A 457 -22.47 3.94 -20.84
N SER A 458 -21.64 4.64 -21.62
CA SER A 458 -20.35 4.13 -22.09
C SER A 458 -19.21 4.32 -21.08
N LEU A 459 -19.36 5.29 -20.16
CA LEU A 459 -18.44 5.52 -19.04
C LEU A 459 -18.91 4.77 -17.78
N ASN A 460 -20.22 4.74 -17.57
CA ASN A 460 -20.92 4.12 -16.44
C ASN A 460 -21.95 3.11 -16.95
N PRO A 461 -21.53 1.89 -17.35
CA PRO A 461 -22.46 0.87 -17.80
C PRO A 461 -23.48 0.52 -16.71
N PRO A 462 -24.76 0.30 -17.07
CA PRO A 462 -25.79 -0.03 -16.09
C PRO A 462 -25.49 -1.37 -15.42
N LEU A 463 -25.69 -1.43 -14.10
CA LEU A 463 -25.49 -2.65 -13.30
C LEU A 463 -26.31 -3.81 -13.89
N VAL A 464 -25.64 -4.92 -14.14
CA VAL A 464 -26.29 -6.18 -14.52
C VAL A 464 -26.54 -6.97 -13.24
N GLU A 465 -27.80 -7.00 -12.81
CA GLU A 465 -28.27 -7.74 -11.65
C GLU A 465 -28.18 -9.27 -11.85
N GLY A 466 -27.94 -10.00 -10.76
CA GLY A 466 -28.04 -11.47 -10.73
C GLY A 466 -27.05 -12.19 -11.67
N GLN A 467 -25.83 -11.66 -11.81
CA GLN A 467 -24.79 -12.27 -12.66
C GLN A 467 -24.49 -13.72 -12.27
N ALA A 468 -24.39 -14.60 -13.27
CA ALA A 468 -24.24 -16.03 -13.03
C ALA A 468 -22.88 -16.45 -12.45
N ASN A 469 -21.83 -15.64 -12.67
CA ASN A 469 -20.47 -15.88 -12.19
C ASN A 469 -19.60 -14.60 -12.30
N PRO A 470 -19.87 -13.54 -11.52
CA PRO A 470 -19.00 -12.37 -11.48
C PRO A 470 -17.57 -12.75 -11.04
N MET A 471 -16.60 -11.95 -11.48
CA MET A 471 -15.20 -12.07 -11.09
C MET A 471 -15.05 -11.96 -9.57
N ARG A 472 -14.10 -12.70 -8.97
CA ARG A 472 -13.88 -12.69 -7.50
C ARG A 472 -12.43 -12.43 -7.14
N ARG A 473 -12.17 -11.35 -6.42
CA ARG A 473 -10.82 -10.96 -5.99
C ARG A 473 -10.84 -10.19 -4.67
N ASP A 474 -9.67 -9.96 -4.08
CA ASP A 474 -9.55 -9.24 -2.80
C ASP A 474 -8.98 -7.81 -2.94
N THR A 475 -8.37 -7.45 -4.09
CA THR A 475 -7.90 -6.07 -4.35
C THR A 475 -8.31 -5.58 -5.74
N VAL A 476 -9.26 -4.63 -5.85
CA VAL A 476 -9.76 -4.11 -7.13
C VAL A 476 -9.36 -2.66 -7.37
N THR A 477 -9.00 -2.29 -8.61
CA THR A 477 -8.71 -0.88 -8.97
C THR A 477 -9.99 -0.13 -9.29
N ILE A 478 -10.36 0.80 -8.43
CA ILE A 478 -11.32 1.87 -8.73
C ILE A 478 -10.70 2.82 -9.76
N PRO A 479 -11.35 3.06 -10.92
CA PRO A 479 -10.87 4.01 -11.93
C PRO A 479 -11.00 5.47 -11.46
N GLY A 480 -9.92 6.25 -11.61
CA GLY A 480 -9.72 7.49 -10.84
C GLY A 480 -9.32 7.15 -9.38
N GLY A 481 -8.32 7.81 -8.77
CA GLY A 481 -7.46 6.96 -7.95
C GLY A 481 -6.14 7.31 -7.21
N GLY A 482 -5.65 6.35 -6.41
CA GLY A 482 -4.28 6.12 -5.92
C GLY A 482 -4.30 5.20 -4.67
N HIS A 483 -3.90 3.93 -4.64
CA HIS A 483 -3.89 3.17 -3.36
C HIS A 483 -2.61 2.39 -3.11
N ILE A 484 -2.18 2.57 -1.87
CA ILE A 484 -0.96 3.28 -1.58
C ILE A 484 -0.87 3.29 -0.06
N GLU A 485 0.28 2.90 0.53
CA GLU A 485 0.46 2.92 1.99
C GLU A 485 0.24 4.33 2.55
N TRP A 486 0.79 5.34 1.86
CA TRP A 486 0.62 6.75 2.14
C TRP A 486 -0.87 7.14 2.29
N HIS A 487 -1.78 6.53 1.53
CA HIS A 487 -3.19 6.88 1.57
C HIS A 487 -3.90 6.25 2.76
N LEU A 488 -3.56 5.01 3.11
CA LEU A 488 -3.97 4.38 4.37
C LEU A 488 -3.49 5.22 5.58
N ASP A 489 -2.21 5.58 5.61
CA ASP A 489 -1.61 6.44 6.65
C ASP A 489 -2.24 7.85 6.68
N SER A 490 -2.71 8.36 5.55
CA SER A 490 -3.44 9.64 5.49
C SER A 490 -4.89 9.56 6.01
N GLY A 491 -5.44 8.36 6.21
CA GLY A 491 -6.81 8.15 6.69
C GLY A 491 -7.82 7.65 5.65
N LEU A 492 -7.39 7.11 4.51
CA LEU A 492 -8.27 6.53 3.48
C LEU A 492 -8.69 5.09 3.83
N ALA A 493 -9.49 4.91 4.88
CA ALA A 493 -9.97 3.59 5.30
C ALA A 493 -11.37 3.63 5.96
N VAL A 494 -12.02 2.47 6.03
CA VAL A 494 -13.22 2.18 6.84
C VAL A 494 -13.09 0.79 7.44
N GLN A 495 -13.83 0.50 8.52
CA GLN A 495 -13.80 -0.82 9.16
C GLN A 495 -15.18 -1.49 9.20
N PHE A 496 -15.20 -2.77 8.85
CA PHE A 496 -16.40 -3.61 8.82
C PHE A 496 -16.37 -4.60 9.99
N ILE A 497 -17.36 -4.51 10.87
CA ILE A 497 -17.52 -5.39 12.03
C ILE A 497 -18.63 -6.38 11.69
N THR A 498 -18.24 -7.55 11.21
CA THR A 498 -19.18 -8.55 10.68
C THR A 498 -19.51 -9.59 11.75
N ALA A 499 -20.81 -9.78 12.00
CA ALA A 499 -21.37 -10.72 12.97
C ALA A 499 -20.70 -10.71 14.38
N PRO A 500 -20.62 -9.56 15.08
CA PRO A 500 -19.85 -9.42 16.32
C PRO A 500 -20.24 -10.39 17.45
N LEU A 501 -21.52 -10.80 17.53
CA LEU A 501 -21.98 -11.80 18.50
C LEU A 501 -21.48 -13.23 18.19
N GLN A 502 -21.27 -13.55 16.91
CA GLN A 502 -20.71 -14.84 16.50
C GLN A 502 -19.20 -14.87 16.67
N ILE A 503 -18.52 -13.73 16.48
CA ILE A 503 -17.12 -13.56 16.88
C ILE A 503 -16.98 -13.92 18.37
N GLN A 504 -17.85 -13.40 19.25
CA GLN A 504 -17.85 -13.74 20.68
C GLN A 504 -18.11 -15.23 20.95
N GLU A 505 -19.03 -15.87 20.22
CA GLU A 505 -19.31 -17.32 20.36
C GLU A 505 -18.10 -18.17 19.94
N GLN A 506 -17.51 -17.87 18.78
CA GLN A 506 -16.40 -18.63 18.20
C GLN A 506 -15.06 -18.40 18.92
N ALA A 507 -14.90 -17.25 19.58
CA ALA A 507 -13.73 -16.88 20.37
C ALA A 507 -13.55 -17.65 21.68
N GLN A 508 -14.61 -18.30 22.19
CA GLN A 508 -14.59 -18.92 23.52
C GLN A 508 -13.50 -19.98 23.65
N GLY A 509 -12.48 -19.69 24.46
CA GLY A 509 -11.33 -20.56 24.68
C GLY A 509 -10.33 -20.65 23.52
N ARG A 510 -10.44 -19.78 22.49
CA ARG A 510 -9.56 -19.77 21.30
C ARG A 510 -8.70 -18.52 21.16
N VAL A 511 -9.10 -17.41 21.75
CA VAL A 511 -8.32 -16.16 21.73
C VAL A 511 -7.05 -16.31 22.58
N PRO A 512 -5.84 -16.08 22.03
CA PRO A 512 -4.61 -16.09 22.82
C PRO A 512 -4.61 -14.98 23.87
N SER A 513 -4.12 -15.24 25.09
CA SER A 513 -4.00 -14.18 26.12
C SER A 513 -3.16 -13.00 25.63
N PHE A 514 -2.14 -13.30 24.81
CA PHE A 514 -1.23 -12.31 24.25
C PHE A 514 -1.94 -11.19 23.48
N LEU A 515 -3.13 -11.45 22.91
CA LEU A 515 -3.95 -10.42 22.26
C LEU A 515 -4.26 -9.23 23.20
N TYR A 516 -4.44 -9.51 24.49
CA TYR A 516 -4.70 -8.53 25.55
C TYR A 516 -3.40 -8.09 26.27
N ASP A 517 -2.44 -9.01 26.40
CA ASP A 517 -1.16 -8.74 27.07
C ASP A 517 -0.34 -7.68 26.29
N GLN A 518 -0.31 -7.74 24.96
CA GLN A 518 0.34 -6.73 24.10
C GLN A 518 -0.24 -5.33 24.33
N CYS A 519 -1.57 -5.20 24.47
CA CYS A 519 -2.23 -3.91 24.66
C CYS A 519 -1.87 -3.34 26.04
N THR A 520 -1.89 -4.20 27.06
CA THR A 520 -1.46 -3.86 28.43
C THR A 520 0.00 -3.39 28.46
N ALA A 521 0.89 -4.05 27.71
CA ALA A 521 2.30 -3.65 27.60
C ALA A 521 2.50 -2.29 26.91
N LEU A 522 1.58 -1.89 26.03
CA LEU A 522 1.57 -0.58 25.34
C LEU A 522 0.78 0.50 26.09
N GLY A 523 0.19 0.19 27.24
CA GLY A 523 -0.70 1.11 27.98
C GLY A 523 -2.05 1.34 27.30
N ILE A 524 -2.41 0.51 26.33
CA ILE A 524 -3.67 0.55 25.58
C ILE A 524 -4.75 -0.23 26.38
N PRO A 525 -5.99 0.30 26.53
CA PRO A 525 -7.07 -0.43 27.19
C PRO A 525 -7.38 -1.75 26.45
N ALA A 526 -7.32 -2.87 27.18
CA ALA A 526 -7.58 -4.21 26.64
C ALA A 526 -9.08 -4.60 26.67
N SER A 527 -9.98 -3.62 26.75
CA SER A 527 -11.44 -3.83 26.83
C SER A 527 -12.22 -2.53 26.62
N GLY A 528 -13.49 -2.65 26.24
CA GLY A 528 -14.42 -1.54 26.08
C GLY A 528 -14.65 -1.18 24.62
N ASN A 529 -15.26 -0.04 24.38
CA ASN A 529 -15.51 0.50 23.04
C ASN A 529 -14.22 1.06 22.41
N ALA A 530 -14.32 1.64 21.20
CA ALA A 530 -13.20 2.26 20.50
C ALA A 530 -12.43 3.34 21.28
N ALA A 531 -12.97 3.87 22.38
CA ALA A 531 -12.32 4.83 23.29
C ALA A 531 -11.92 4.22 24.65
N GLY A 532 -12.15 2.93 24.90
CA GLY A 532 -11.78 2.22 26.12
C GLY A 532 -12.84 2.16 27.23
N TYR A 533 -14.10 2.53 26.94
CA TYR A 533 -15.16 2.54 27.96
C TYR A 533 -16.11 1.34 27.84
N ALA A 534 -16.62 0.87 28.97
CA ALA A 534 -17.71 -0.12 29.04
C ALA A 534 -19.08 0.53 28.73
N SER A 535 -19.19 1.21 27.59
CA SER A 535 -20.36 1.96 27.14
C SER A 535 -20.46 1.94 25.61
N PRO A 536 -21.63 1.73 25.00
CA PRO A 536 -21.77 1.79 23.54
C PRO A 536 -21.66 3.23 22.96
N THR A 537 -21.72 4.26 23.80
CA THR A 537 -21.87 5.67 23.33
C THR A 537 -20.89 6.68 23.94
N ASP A 538 -20.15 6.32 24.99
CA ASP A 538 -19.14 7.22 25.56
C ASP A 538 -17.82 7.11 24.79
N LEU A 539 -17.65 7.97 23.79
CA LEU A 539 -16.44 8.03 22.96
C LEU A 539 -15.48 9.16 23.41
N SER A 540 -15.53 9.56 24.68
CA SER A 540 -14.75 10.70 25.18
C SER A 540 -13.24 10.43 25.19
N GLY A 541 -12.52 11.05 24.25
CA GLY A 541 -11.09 10.83 24.03
C GLY A 541 -10.75 9.95 22.83
N LEU A 542 -11.75 9.51 22.04
CA LEU A 542 -11.51 8.91 20.73
C LEU A 542 -10.76 9.91 19.82
N PRO A 543 -9.66 9.51 19.14
CA PRO A 543 -9.04 10.30 18.09
C PRO A 543 -10.04 10.61 16.97
N LEU A 544 -10.19 11.88 16.63
CA LEU A 544 -11.12 12.36 15.62
C LEU A 544 -10.55 13.57 14.88
N GLY A 545 -10.82 13.63 13.58
CA GLY A 545 -10.24 14.62 12.67
C GLY A 545 -8.91 14.16 12.07
N PRO A 546 -8.10 15.04 11.44
CA PRO A 546 -8.36 16.46 11.28
C PRO A 546 -9.60 16.75 10.41
N TRP A 547 -10.06 17.99 10.44
CA TRP A 547 -11.36 18.40 9.93
C TRP A 547 -11.22 19.33 8.72
N PHE A 548 -12.22 19.39 7.85
CA PHE A 548 -12.23 20.34 6.75
C PHE A 548 -11.98 21.79 7.18
N GLN A 549 -11.19 22.51 6.37
CA GLN A 549 -10.96 23.93 6.57
C GLN A 549 -12.27 24.73 6.49
N LYS A 550 -12.49 25.59 7.50
CA LYS A 550 -13.57 26.59 7.44
C LYS A 550 -13.16 27.72 6.52
N LEU A 551 -13.38 27.54 5.21
CA LEU A 551 -13.10 28.52 4.18
C LEU A 551 -13.82 29.85 4.47
N GLY A 552 -13.06 30.95 4.50
CA GLY A 552 -13.57 32.30 4.70
C GLY A 552 -12.75 33.14 5.68
N TRP A 553 -13.22 34.37 5.93
CA TRP A 553 -12.58 35.30 6.84
C TRP A 553 -12.86 34.95 8.31
N LEU A 554 -11.99 34.15 8.92
CA LEU A 554 -11.98 33.94 10.38
C LEU A 554 -11.86 35.27 11.12
N THR A 555 -12.46 35.40 12.31
CA THR A 555 -12.40 36.63 13.13
C THR A 555 -10.97 37.12 13.36
N LYS A 556 -10.00 36.19 13.54
CA LYS A 556 -8.57 36.53 13.62
C LYS A 556 -8.04 37.19 12.34
N GLY A 557 -8.43 36.70 11.16
CA GLY A 557 -8.08 37.27 9.86
C GLY A 557 -8.74 38.64 9.63
N ILE A 558 -10.00 38.81 10.02
CA ILE A 558 -10.70 40.11 9.98
C ILE A 558 -9.98 41.12 10.86
N LEU A 559 -9.62 40.75 12.10
CA LEU A 559 -8.91 41.62 13.04
C LEU A 559 -7.48 41.93 12.57
N ALA A 560 -6.77 40.96 11.99
CA ALA A 560 -5.44 41.17 11.41
C ALA A 560 -5.50 42.15 10.22
N MET A 561 -6.47 41.96 9.30
CA MET A 561 -6.67 42.87 8.17
C MET A 561 -7.09 44.27 8.63
N ALA A 562 -7.99 44.37 9.61
CA ALA A 562 -8.35 45.66 10.23
C ALA A 562 -7.13 46.34 10.88
N GLY A 563 -6.24 45.57 11.51
CA GLY A 563 -4.96 46.04 12.04
C GLY A 563 -4.04 46.58 10.94
N CYS A 564 -3.83 45.81 9.86
CA CYS A 564 -3.03 46.24 8.71
C CYS A 564 -3.58 47.52 8.05
N VAL A 565 -4.90 47.60 7.84
CA VAL A 565 -5.58 48.80 7.32
C VAL A 565 -5.39 49.98 8.27
N LEU A 566 -5.56 49.79 9.58
CA LEU A 566 -5.36 50.84 10.58
C LEU A 566 -3.90 51.34 10.58
N THR A 567 -2.91 50.45 10.54
CA THR A 567 -1.49 50.85 10.46
C THR A 567 -1.15 51.58 9.16
N ALA A 568 -1.72 51.17 8.03
CA ALA A 568 -1.54 51.85 6.75
C ALA A 568 -2.17 53.26 6.77
N VAL A 569 -3.39 53.40 7.29
CA VAL A 569 -4.06 54.70 7.45
C VAL A 569 -3.29 55.61 8.39
N LEU A 570 -2.82 55.11 9.55
CA LEU A 570 -1.98 55.88 10.47
C LEU A 570 -0.64 56.30 9.82
N GLY A 571 -0.02 55.42 9.03
CA GLY A 571 1.18 55.75 8.25
C GLY A 571 0.94 56.89 7.26
N ILE A 572 -0.13 56.79 6.46
CA ILE A 572 -0.54 57.84 5.50
C ILE A 572 -0.83 59.15 6.23
N LEU A 573 -1.61 59.12 7.32
CA LEU A 573 -1.91 60.31 8.12
C LEU A 573 -0.65 60.94 8.73
N THR A 574 0.32 60.13 9.14
CA THR A 574 1.61 60.62 9.66
C THR A 574 2.43 61.31 8.57
N VAL A 575 2.46 60.76 7.34
CA VAL A 575 3.12 61.38 6.19
C VAL A 575 2.43 62.69 5.79
N VAL A 576 1.09 62.71 5.74
CA VAL A 576 0.31 63.92 5.45
C VAL A 576 0.52 64.98 6.52
N TRP A 577 0.49 64.60 7.81
CA TRP A 577 0.76 65.49 8.93
C TRP A 577 2.17 66.08 8.86
N TYR A 578 3.19 65.25 8.62
CA TYR A 578 4.56 65.72 8.45
C TYR A 578 4.72 66.65 7.24
N SER A 579 4.04 66.36 6.13
CA SER A 579 4.06 67.21 4.93
C SER A 579 3.23 68.50 5.04
N ALA A 580 2.28 68.58 5.98
CA ALA A 580 1.40 69.73 6.17
C ALA A 580 1.80 70.62 7.37
N MET A 581 2.48 70.06 8.38
CA MET A 581 2.97 70.78 9.56
C MET A 581 4.50 70.87 9.64
N GLY A 582 5.22 69.97 8.99
CA GLY A 582 6.63 70.20 8.67
C GLY A 582 6.69 71.24 7.57
N GLY A 583 7.09 72.47 7.94
CA GLY A 583 7.28 73.54 6.98
C GLY A 583 8.20 73.09 5.84
N THR A 584 7.80 73.35 4.61
CA THR A 584 8.72 73.23 3.46
C THR A 584 9.92 74.11 3.76
N ILE A 585 11.12 73.50 3.86
CA ILE A 585 12.37 74.24 4.01
C ILE A 585 12.40 75.26 2.87
N THR A 586 12.42 76.55 3.22
CA THR A 586 12.31 77.61 2.21
C THR A 586 13.54 77.61 1.32
N GLU A 587 13.45 78.16 0.10
CA GLU A 587 14.65 78.34 -0.73
C GLU A 587 15.73 79.14 0.03
N GLU A 588 15.35 80.12 0.86
CA GLU A 588 16.26 80.81 1.77
C GLU A 588 16.91 79.89 2.81
N GLU A 589 16.18 79.00 3.48
CA GLU A 589 16.77 78.05 4.44
C GLU A 589 17.68 77.01 3.74
N ILE A 590 17.34 76.59 2.52
CA ILE A 590 18.18 75.73 1.69
C ILE A 590 19.45 76.47 1.27
N GLU A 591 19.34 77.72 0.79
CA GLU A 591 20.47 78.56 0.42
C GLU A 591 21.35 78.88 1.63
N GLU A 592 20.78 79.20 2.80
CA GLU A 592 21.57 79.49 4.00
C GLU A 592 22.30 78.23 4.51
N ALA A 593 21.69 77.05 4.43
CA ALA A 593 22.33 75.78 4.75
C ALA A 593 23.44 75.41 3.74
N VAL A 594 23.24 75.71 2.44
CA VAL A 594 24.25 75.54 1.39
C VAL A 594 25.40 76.54 1.57
N LEU A 595 25.11 77.81 1.87
CA LEU A 595 26.10 78.86 2.16
C LEU A 595 26.92 78.50 3.40
N LYS A 596 26.31 78.06 4.51
CA LYS A 596 27.06 77.53 5.67
C LYS A 596 27.97 76.37 5.29
N ARG A 597 27.52 75.44 4.44
CA ARG A 597 28.38 74.34 3.93
C ARG A 597 29.49 74.82 3.01
N ILE A 598 29.28 75.88 2.24
CA ILE A 598 30.31 76.52 1.40
C ILE A 598 31.33 77.25 2.28
N GLU A 599 30.89 78.04 3.27
CA GLU A 599 31.76 78.70 4.24
C GLU A 599 32.59 77.69 5.05
N GLU A 600 32.00 76.58 5.52
CA GLU A 600 32.76 75.53 6.20
C GLU A 600 33.80 74.88 5.28
N LYS A 601 33.49 74.69 3.99
CA LYS A 601 34.45 74.21 2.99
C LYS A 601 35.54 75.24 2.72
N GLU A 602 35.22 76.53 2.60
CA GLU A 602 36.21 77.60 2.45
C GLU A 602 37.12 77.73 3.67
N ARG A 603 36.56 77.64 4.88
CA ARG A 603 37.31 77.71 6.14
C ARG A 603 38.27 76.53 6.28
N LYS A 604 37.87 75.34 5.80
CA LYS A 604 38.76 74.17 5.66
C LYS A 604 39.77 74.35 4.52
N GLY A 605 39.38 74.93 3.38
CA GLY A 605 40.26 75.17 2.23
C GLY A 605 41.37 76.20 2.48
N LYS A 606 41.05 77.31 3.15
CA LYS A 606 42.03 78.33 3.58
C LYS A 606 43.06 77.79 4.58
N PHE A 607 42.75 76.70 5.28
CA PHE A 607 43.69 76.01 6.18
C PHE A 607 44.74 75.16 5.44
N PHE A 608 44.48 74.75 4.19
CA PHE A 608 45.39 73.93 3.38
C PHE A 608 46.11 74.71 2.26
N GLY A 609 45.70 75.95 1.97
CA GLY A 609 46.31 76.81 0.94
C GLY A 609 47.69 77.39 1.27
N LEU A 610 48.23 77.18 2.48
CA LEU A 610 49.45 77.84 2.96
C LEU A 610 50.72 76.96 2.96
N ILE A 611 50.66 75.69 2.54
CA ILE A 611 51.84 74.82 2.45
C ILE A 611 51.88 74.04 1.12
N LYS A 612 52.38 74.70 0.07
CA LYS A 612 53.29 74.04 -0.88
C LYS A 612 54.35 75.02 -1.38
N LYS A 613 55.58 74.86 -0.90
CA LYS A 613 56.78 75.35 -1.56
C LYS A 613 57.72 74.15 -1.72
N LYS A 614 58.54 74.17 -2.78
CA LYS A 614 59.70 73.27 -2.97
C LYS A 614 60.47 73.14 -1.63
N THR A 615 61.00 71.98 -1.25
CA THR A 615 61.34 70.80 -2.06
C THR A 615 60.22 69.76 -2.17
#